data_AF-A0AAD9CBK3-F1
#
_entry.id   AF-A0AAD9CBK3-F1
#
_cell.length_a   1.000
_cell.length_b   1.000
_cell.length_c   1.000
_cell.angle_alpha   90.00
_cell.angle_beta   90.00
_cell.angle_gamma   90.00
#
_symmetry.space_group_name_H-M   'P 1'
#
loop_
_entity.id
_entity.type
_entity.pdbx_description
1 polymer ?
#
loop_
_entity_poly.entity_id
_entity_poly.type
_entity_poly.pdbx_seq_one_letter_code
_entity_poly.pdbx_strand_id
1 'polypeptide(L)'
;MHICTRDKEVNNLYDLFHTRYSLHRRAYQHNVVKIIEHMITEAFLKADEHIQIEGSGGEMFTLSTAIDDMEAYTKLTDCVFDRILNSTDDNLREAREILKKVVDRKHYRILGEIKPEGIPTEEKISQLRKELAAALPREGAQADGLTEEDFVVLPVTLDYGKKAKDPIDSMDFYNKKNPTQAFKIKREEVSKLLPEHFSETLVRVYSRKIDLKSLEAARGHFELWNNVRNPVWTDCHVTVS
;
A
#
# COMPACT_ATOMS: atom_id res chain seq x y z
N MET A 1 -12.88 21.72 27.48
CA MET A 1 -13.58 20.46 27.85
C MET A 1 -12.95 19.35 27.02
N HIS A 2 -12.42 18.31 27.65
CA HIS A 2 -11.77 17.18 26.98
C HIS A 2 -12.42 15.87 27.44
N ILE A 3 -12.53 14.90 26.53
CA ILE A 3 -12.95 13.54 26.89
C ILE A 3 -11.79 12.87 27.61
N CYS A 4 -12.02 12.36 28.82
CA CYS A 4 -11.02 11.63 29.62
C CYS A 4 -11.46 10.18 29.81
N THR A 5 -10.52 9.25 29.76
CA THR A 5 -10.78 7.81 29.92
C THR A 5 -10.45 7.35 31.34
N ARG A 6 -11.17 6.33 31.85
CA ARG A 6 -10.87 5.73 33.15
C ARG A 6 -9.48 5.08 33.12
N ASP A 7 -8.62 5.39 34.08
CA ASP A 7 -7.22 4.88 34.18
C ASP A 7 -7.03 3.38 33.87
N LYS A 8 -7.88 2.50 34.40
CA LYS A 8 -7.81 1.05 34.21
C LYS A 8 -8.02 0.58 32.76
N GLU A 9 -8.52 1.45 31.89
CA GLU A 9 -8.77 1.15 30.47
C GLU A 9 -7.55 1.44 29.59
N VAL A 10 -6.42 1.90 30.15
CA VAL A 10 -5.22 2.21 29.36
C VAL A 10 -4.73 1.01 28.53
N ASN A 11 -4.79 -0.21 29.08
CA ASN A 11 -4.46 -1.42 28.34
C ASN A 11 -5.43 -1.66 27.17
N ASN A 12 -6.74 -1.45 27.40
CA ASN A 12 -7.76 -1.60 26.35
C ASN A 12 -7.55 -0.59 25.21
N LEU A 13 -7.02 0.60 25.50
CA LEU A 13 -6.66 1.57 24.45
C LEU A 13 -5.43 1.11 23.65
N TYR A 14 -4.41 0.53 24.28
CA TYR A 14 -3.31 -0.09 23.54
C TYR A 14 -3.80 -1.26 22.67
N ASP A 15 -4.70 -2.09 23.19
CA ASP A 15 -5.30 -3.21 22.45
C ASP A 15 -6.14 -2.72 21.26
N LEU A 16 -6.82 -1.58 21.38
CA LEU A 16 -7.52 -0.93 20.27
C LEU A 16 -6.56 -0.61 19.11
N PHE A 17 -5.42 0.02 19.39
CA PHE A 17 -4.44 0.35 18.36
C PHE A 17 -3.71 -0.89 17.82
N HIS A 18 -3.46 -1.89 18.68
CA HIS A 18 -2.91 -3.18 18.24
C HIS A 18 -3.88 -3.90 17.29
N THR A 19 -5.18 -3.85 17.58
CA THR A 19 -6.23 -4.39 16.72
C THR A 19 -6.27 -3.66 15.38
N ARG A 20 -6.21 -2.31 15.39
CA ARG A 20 -6.11 -1.51 14.16
C ARG A 20 -4.90 -1.95 13.33
N TYR A 21 -3.70 -2.01 13.93
CA TYR A 21 -2.49 -2.46 13.25
C TYR A 21 -2.67 -3.85 12.64
N SER A 22 -3.25 -4.79 13.40
CA SER A 22 -3.49 -6.16 12.95
C SER A 22 -4.43 -6.23 11.75
N LEU A 23 -5.51 -5.43 11.76
CA LEU A 23 -6.45 -5.34 10.63
C LEU A 23 -5.78 -4.73 9.39
N HIS A 24 -4.99 -3.67 9.55
CA HIS A 24 -4.23 -3.10 8.43
C HIS A 24 -3.25 -4.10 7.84
N ARG A 25 -2.46 -4.79 8.67
CA ARG A 25 -1.46 -5.75 8.21
C ARG A 25 -2.08 -6.96 7.49
N ARG A 26 -3.20 -7.48 8.01
CA ARG A 26 -3.80 -8.74 7.52
C ARG A 26 -4.80 -8.54 6.39
N ALA A 27 -5.53 -7.42 6.37
CA ALA A 27 -6.62 -7.18 5.44
C ALA A 27 -6.39 -5.93 4.58
N TYR A 28 -6.45 -4.73 5.16
CA TYR A 28 -6.52 -3.48 4.38
C TYR A 28 -5.27 -3.22 3.53
N GLN A 29 -4.11 -3.62 4.05
CA GLN A 29 -2.84 -3.50 3.35
C GLN A 29 -2.27 -4.88 3.05
N HIS A 30 -3.13 -5.88 2.78
CA HIS A 30 -2.68 -7.17 2.27
C HIS A 30 -1.97 -6.99 0.91
N ASN A 31 -0.94 -7.79 0.63
CA ASN A 31 -0.12 -7.61 -0.57
C ASN A 31 -0.92 -7.73 -1.88
N VAL A 32 -1.88 -8.65 -1.95
CA VAL A 32 -2.79 -8.82 -3.10
C VAL A 32 -3.79 -7.67 -3.20
N VAL A 33 -4.27 -7.14 -2.06
CA VAL A 33 -5.18 -5.98 -2.06
C VAL A 33 -4.45 -4.75 -2.62
N LYS A 34 -3.26 -4.45 -2.09
CA LYS A 34 -2.45 -3.30 -2.53
C LYS A 34 -2.11 -3.33 -4.02
N ILE A 35 -1.84 -4.51 -4.58
CA ILE A 35 -1.50 -4.60 -6.00
C ILE A 35 -2.73 -4.52 -6.90
N ILE A 36 -3.89 -5.01 -6.46
CA ILE A 36 -5.16 -4.82 -7.18
C ILE A 36 -5.56 -3.34 -7.17
N GLU A 37 -5.49 -2.66 -6.01
CA GLU A 37 -5.71 -1.21 -5.91
C GLU A 37 -4.80 -0.42 -6.86
N HIS A 38 -3.53 -0.79 -6.94
CA HIS A 38 -2.58 -0.19 -7.87
C HIS A 38 -3.01 -0.41 -9.33
N MET A 39 -3.35 -1.64 -9.71
CA MET A 39 -3.82 -1.94 -11.08
C MET A 39 -5.10 -1.18 -11.45
N ILE A 40 -6.05 -1.05 -10.52
CA ILE A 40 -7.28 -0.27 -10.75
C ILE A 40 -6.93 1.20 -10.93
N THR A 41 -6.04 1.74 -10.11
CA THR A 41 -5.57 3.13 -10.22
C THR A 41 -4.89 3.36 -11.58
N GLU A 42 -4.03 2.45 -12.03
CA GLU A 42 -3.39 2.53 -13.35
C GLU A 42 -4.40 2.49 -14.49
N ALA A 43 -5.43 1.66 -14.38
CA ALA A 43 -6.51 1.63 -15.35
C ALA A 43 -7.28 2.95 -15.38
N PHE A 44 -7.57 3.54 -14.21
CA PHE A 44 -8.28 4.81 -14.12
C PHE A 44 -7.45 5.97 -14.67
N LEU A 45 -6.15 6.01 -14.41
CA LEU A 45 -5.24 7.00 -15.02
C LEU A 45 -5.25 6.92 -16.54
N LYS A 46 -5.26 5.70 -17.10
CA LYS A 46 -5.35 5.48 -18.56
C LYS A 46 -6.73 5.77 -19.14
N ALA A 47 -7.78 5.77 -18.31
CA ALA A 47 -9.14 6.04 -18.73
C ALA A 47 -9.56 7.50 -18.53
N ASP A 48 -8.79 8.28 -17.76
CA ASP A 48 -9.18 9.58 -17.23
C ASP A 48 -9.69 10.55 -18.31
N GLU A 49 -8.90 10.76 -19.37
CA GLU A 49 -9.23 11.69 -20.45
C GLU A 49 -10.43 11.24 -21.31
N HIS A 50 -10.79 9.95 -21.24
CA HIS A 50 -11.80 9.33 -22.11
C HIS A 50 -13.12 9.08 -21.38
N ILE A 51 -13.13 9.14 -20.06
CA ILE A 51 -14.35 9.04 -19.27
C ILE A 51 -14.88 10.44 -18.99
N GLN A 52 -16.09 10.70 -19.48
CA GLN A 52 -16.78 11.97 -19.28
C GLN A 52 -17.96 11.77 -18.33
N ILE A 53 -18.11 12.67 -17.36
CA ILE A 53 -19.15 12.70 -16.32
C ILE A 53 -19.82 14.06 -16.37
N GLU A 54 -21.12 14.07 -16.63
CA GLU A 54 -21.90 15.31 -16.67
C GLU A 54 -22.10 15.86 -15.26
N GLY A 55 -21.69 17.12 -15.04
CA GLY A 55 -21.87 17.88 -13.82
C GLY A 55 -22.88 19.02 -13.97
N SER A 56 -22.75 20.01 -13.10
CA SER A 56 -23.63 21.18 -13.06
C SER A 56 -23.68 21.91 -14.40
N GLY A 57 -24.89 22.27 -14.86
CA GLY A 57 -25.07 23.04 -16.09
C GLY A 57 -24.73 22.29 -17.39
N GLY A 58 -24.58 20.96 -17.33
CA GLY A 58 -24.25 20.12 -18.48
C GLY A 58 -22.75 20.13 -18.85
N GLU A 59 -21.89 20.68 -17.99
CA GLU A 59 -20.45 20.63 -18.16
C GLU A 59 -19.93 19.20 -17.96
N MET A 60 -18.91 18.80 -18.73
CA MET A 60 -18.34 17.45 -18.66
C MET A 60 -17.01 17.46 -17.90
N PHE A 61 -16.89 16.52 -16.96
CA PHE A 61 -15.72 16.33 -16.11
C PHE A 61 -15.09 14.96 -16.36
N THR A 62 -13.77 14.87 -16.16
CA THR A 62 -13.03 13.60 -16.18
C THR A 62 -13.11 12.91 -14.82
N LEU A 63 -12.45 11.76 -14.66
CA LEU A 63 -12.38 11.11 -13.34
C LEU A 63 -11.64 11.98 -12.33
N SER A 64 -10.56 12.62 -12.77
CA SER A 64 -9.70 13.47 -11.95
C SER A 64 -10.32 14.83 -11.62
N THR A 65 -11.14 15.40 -12.50
CA THR A 65 -11.76 16.74 -12.29
C THR A 65 -13.17 16.68 -11.70
N ALA A 66 -13.81 15.50 -11.63
CA ALA A 66 -15.14 15.37 -11.04
C ALA A 66 -15.21 15.81 -9.57
N ILE A 67 -14.08 15.84 -8.84
CA ILE A 67 -14.03 16.35 -7.46
C ILE A 67 -14.35 17.85 -7.35
N ASP A 68 -14.21 18.59 -8.45
CA ASP A 68 -14.41 20.04 -8.51
C ASP A 68 -15.89 20.43 -8.68
N ASP A 69 -16.76 19.47 -8.99
CA ASP A 69 -18.21 19.66 -9.12
C ASP A 69 -19.00 18.55 -8.40
N MET A 70 -19.86 18.93 -7.45
CA MET A 70 -20.58 17.95 -6.63
C MET A 70 -21.64 17.15 -7.40
N GLU A 71 -22.18 17.70 -8.49
CA GLU A 71 -23.13 16.97 -9.32
C GLU A 71 -22.42 15.84 -10.09
N ALA A 72 -21.25 16.13 -10.66
CA ALA A 72 -20.37 15.14 -11.28
C ALA A 72 -19.85 14.13 -10.23
N TYR A 73 -19.35 14.60 -9.07
CA TYR A 73 -18.78 13.75 -8.03
C TYR A 73 -19.79 12.73 -7.48
N THR A 74 -21.06 13.13 -7.31
CA THR A 74 -22.12 12.22 -6.85
C THR A 74 -22.36 11.06 -7.81
N LYS A 75 -22.09 11.25 -9.11
CA LYS A 75 -22.22 10.22 -10.15
C LYS A 75 -20.96 9.36 -10.27
N LEU A 76 -19.82 9.80 -9.73
CA LEU A 76 -18.57 9.04 -9.72
C LEU A 76 -18.58 7.99 -8.60
N THR A 77 -18.94 6.76 -8.98
CA THR A 77 -18.99 5.60 -8.07
C THR A 77 -18.22 4.43 -8.65
N ASP A 78 -18.17 3.30 -7.94
CA ASP A 78 -17.53 2.06 -8.38
C ASP A 78 -18.05 1.55 -9.74
N CYS A 79 -19.21 2.03 -10.23
CA CYS A 79 -19.73 1.73 -11.56
C CYS A 79 -18.75 2.13 -12.70
N VAL A 80 -17.82 3.04 -12.44
CA VAL A 80 -16.76 3.40 -13.39
C VAL A 80 -15.91 2.18 -13.79
N PHE A 81 -15.70 1.24 -12.87
CA PHE A 81 -14.98 0.00 -13.13
C PHE A 81 -15.68 -0.79 -14.25
N ASP A 82 -16.98 -1.02 -14.10
CA ASP A 82 -17.79 -1.74 -15.10
C ASP A 82 -17.94 -0.97 -16.40
N ARG A 83 -18.01 0.37 -16.33
CA ARG A 83 -18.06 1.24 -17.52
C ARG A 83 -16.80 1.09 -18.38
N ILE A 84 -15.61 1.06 -17.75
CA ILE A 84 -14.35 0.85 -18.47
C ILE A 84 -14.27 -0.59 -18.98
N LEU A 85 -14.57 -1.57 -18.12
CA LEU A 85 -14.45 -2.99 -18.45
C LEU A 85 -15.33 -3.40 -19.64
N ASN A 86 -16.54 -2.86 -19.74
CA ASN A 86 -17.51 -3.18 -20.79
C ASN A 86 -17.47 -2.20 -21.98
N SER A 87 -16.58 -1.21 -21.97
CA SER A 87 -16.45 -0.25 -23.07
C SER A 87 -15.92 -0.93 -24.34
N THR A 88 -16.45 -0.52 -25.50
CA THR A 88 -15.94 -0.86 -26.83
C THR A 88 -15.03 0.22 -27.41
N ASP A 89 -14.81 1.33 -26.70
CA ASP A 89 -13.92 2.40 -27.13
C ASP A 89 -12.46 1.91 -27.14
N ASP A 90 -11.77 2.14 -28.25
CA ASP A 90 -10.36 1.80 -28.44
C ASP A 90 -9.44 2.66 -27.58
N ASN A 91 -9.84 3.89 -27.26
CA ASN A 91 -9.09 4.76 -26.34
C ASN A 91 -9.04 4.17 -24.92
N LEU A 92 -10.06 3.38 -24.55
CA LEU A 92 -10.15 2.70 -23.26
C LEU A 92 -9.53 1.29 -23.27
N ARG A 93 -8.90 0.86 -24.37
CA ARG A 93 -8.38 -0.50 -24.53
C ARG A 93 -7.36 -0.88 -23.45
N GLU A 94 -6.37 -0.03 -23.21
CA GLU A 94 -5.32 -0.34 -22.23
C GLU A 94 -5.87 -0.43 -20.80
N ALA A 95 -6.74 0.50 -20.41
CA ALA A 95 -7.43 0.48 -19.13
C ALA A 95 -8.27 -0.80 -18.97
N ARG A 96 -9.06 -1.14 -20.00
CA ARG A 96 -9.90 -2.35 -20.05
C ARG A 96 -9.06 -3.62 -19.92
N GLU A 97 -7.91 -3.71 -20.58
CA GLU A 97 -7.00 -4.86 -20.46
C GLU A 97 -6.44 -5.04 -19.05
N ILE A 98 -6.12 -3.94 -18.35
CA ILE A 98 -5.67 -4.00 -16.95
C ILE A 98 -6.79 -4.51 -16.04
N LEU A 99 -8.01 -3.96 -16.17
CA LEU A 99 -9.16 -4.41 -15.37
C LEU A 99 -9.52 -5.87 -15.67
N LYS A 100 -9.44 -6.30 -16.93
CA LYS A 100 -9.65 -7.70 -17.30
C LYS A 100 -8.64 -8.63 -16.62
N LYS A 101 -7.37 -8.22 -16.49
CA LYS A 101 -6.38 -9.00 -15.72
C LYS A 101 -6.77 -9.12 -14.24
N VAL A 102 -7.36 -8.10 -13.64
CA VAL A 102 -7.88 -8.16 -12.26
C VAL A 102 -9.00 -9.20 -12.16
N VAL A 103 -10.01 -9.12 -13.03
CA VAL A 103 -11.16 -10.06 -13.06
C VAL A 103 -10.71 -11.50 -13.32
N ASP A 104 -9.79 -11.71 -14.25
CA ASP A 104 -9.20 -13.02 -14.59
C ASP A 104 -8.24 -13.56 -13.50
N ARG A 105 -8.03 -12.83 -12.40
CA ARG A 105 -7.02 -13.14 -11.35
C ARG A 105 -5.59 -13.29 -11.90
N LYS A 106 -5.29 -12.56 -12.97
CA LYS A 106 -3.97 -12.39 -13.61
C LYS A 106 -3.29 -11.10 -13.13
N HIS A 107 -3.45 -10.77 -11.86
CA HIS A 107 -2.83 -9.60 -11.24
C HIS A 107 -1.31 -9.79 -11.12
N TYR A 108 -0.59 -8.68 -10.95
CA TYR A 108 0.86 -8.69 -10.79
C TYR A 108 1.30 -9.51 -9.57
N ARG A 109 2.49 -10.11 -9.66
CA ARG A 109 2.96 -11.12 -8.70
C ARG A 109 4.02 -10.55 -7.78
N ILE A 110 3.85 -10.76 -6.47
CA ILE A 110 4.83 -10.32 -5.48
C ILE A 110 6.15 -11.09 -5.63
N LEU A 111 7.25 -10.35 -5.64
CA LEU A 111 8.61 -10.87 -5.63
C LEU A 111 9.14 -10.94 -4.20
N GLY A 112 8.89 -9.90 -3.40
CA GLY A 112 9.23 -9.88 -1.99
C GLY A 112 8.91 -8.55 -1.29
N GLU A 113 9.33 -8.46 -0.04
CA GLU A 113 9.13 -7.30 0.82
C GLU A 113 10.45 -6.94 1.51
N ILE A 114 10.73 -5.64 1.63
CA ILE A 114 11.89 -5.11 2.34
C ILE A 114 11.44 -4.06 3.37
N LYS A 115 12.29 -3.82 4.37
CA LYS A 115 12.04 -2.84 5.44
C LYS A 115 13.06 -1.71 5.40
N PRO A 116 12.75 -0.56 4.79
CA PRO A 116 13.60 0.63 4.85
C PRO A 116 13.50 1.34 6.21
N GLU A 117 14.48 2.18 6.53
CA GLU A 117 14.49 3.03 7.74
C GLU A 117 13.45 4.18 7.68
N GLY A 118 12.76 4.36 6.57
CA GLY A 118 11.72 5.39 6.39
C GLY A 118 10.90 5.22 5.13
N ILE A 119 9.93 6.13 4.93
CA ILE A 119 9.09 6.14 3.73
C ILE A 119 9.94 6.60 2.54
N PRO A 120 10.14 5.78 1.49
CA PRO A 120 10.93 6.17 0.34
C PRO A 120 10.21 7.28 -0.45
N THR A 121 10.98 8.24 -0.96
CA THR A 121 10.49 9.25 -1.91
C THR A 121 10.22 8.64 -3.27
N GLU A 122 9.47 9.32 -4.14
CA GLU A 122 9.22 8.86 -5.52
C GLU A 122 10.53 8.70 -6.32
N GLU A 123 11.48 9.61 -6.13
CA GLU A 123 12.83 9.50 -6.71
C GLU A 123 13.54 8.22 -6.25
N LYS A 124 13.42 7.89 -4.95
CA LYS A 124 13.99 6.66 -4.42
C LYS A 124 13.28 5.44 -5.03
N ILE A 125 11.95 5.45 -5.13
CA ILE A 125 11.17 4.38 -5.77
C ILE A 125 11.59 4.17 -7.22
N SER A 126 11.73 5.25 -8.00
CA SER A 126 12.24 5.19 -9.38
C SER A 126 13.64 4.57 -9.43
N GLN A 127 14.53 4.96 -8.51
CA GLN A 127 15.86 4.38 -8.40
C GLN A 127 15.83 2.89 -8.04
N LEU A 128 14.92 2.46 -7.14
CA LEU A 128 14.76 1.03 -6.80
C LEU A 128 14.38 0.22 -8.05
N ARG A 129 13.46 0.72 -8.90
CA ARG A 129 13.07 0.03 -10.14
C ARG A 129 14.24 -0.12 -11.11
N LYS A 130 15.06 0.94 -11.25
CA LYS A 130 16.28 0.92 -12.07
C LYS A 130 17.30 -0.09 -11.58
N GLU A 131 17.55 -0.10 -10.26
CA GLU A 131 18.48 -1.04 -9.66
C GLU A 131 18.00 -2.49 -9.78
N LEU A 132 16.70 -2.73 -9.59
CA LEU A 132 16.08 -4.04 -9.79
C LEU A 132 16.27 -4.52 -11.23
N ALA A 133 15.96 -3.69 -12.22
CA ALA A 133 16.15 -4.04 -13.62
C ALA A 133 17.64 -4.24 -14.01
N ALA A 134 18.57 -3.53 -13.36
CA ALA A 134 20.00 -3.67 -13.60
C ALA A 134 20.63 -4.89 -12.91
N ALA A 135 19.96 -5.50 -11.94
CA ALA A 135 20.43 -6.67 -11.20
C ALA A 135 20.33 -7.95 -12.03
N LEU A 136 21.05 -8.02 -13.16
CA LEU A 136 21.05 -9.17 -14.05
C LEU A 136 21.55 -10.45 -13.35
N PRO A 137 20.90 -11.61 -13.56
CA PRO A 137 21.37 -12.88 -13.03
C PRO A 137 22.58 -13.45 -13.79
N ARG A 138 23.77 -12.89 -13.48
CA ARG A 138 25.15 -13.36 -13.83
C ARG A 138 25.47 -13.67 -15.31
N GLU A 139 26.77 -13.63 -15.60
CA GLU A 139 27.35 -13.81 -16.94
C GLU A 139 26.94 -15.15 -17.59
N GLY A 140 26.39 -15.08 -18.80
CA GLY A 140 25.95 -16.24 -19.60
C GLY A 140 24.42 -16.38 -19.75
N ALA A 141 23.63 -15.62 -18.99
CA ALA A 141 22.19 -15.57 -19.18
C ALA A 141 21.81 -14.78 -20.44
N GLN A 142 20.92 -15.35 -21.26
CA GLN A 142 20.30 -14.66 -22.38
C GLN A 142 19.46 -13.50 -21.82
N ALA A 143 19.49 -12.32 -22.48
CA ALA A 143 18.69 -11.18 -22.05
C ALA A 143 17.23 -11.59 -21.84
N ASP A 144 16.74 -11.47 -20.60
CA ASP A 144 15.37 -11.84 -20.22
C ASP A 144 14.33 -10.80 -20.67
N GLY A 145 14.81 -9.65 -21.15
CA GLY A 145 13.99 -8.56 -21.66
C GLY A 145 13.19 -7.85 -20.57
N LEU A 146 13.61 -7.97 -19.30
CA LEU A 146 13.00 -7.22 -18.19
C LEU A 146 13.50 -5.77 -18.19
N THR A 147 12.57 -4.83 -18.02
CA THR A 147 12.87 -3.40 -17.91
C THR A 147 12.41 -2.84 -16.56
N GLU A 148 12.73 -1.58 -16.28
CA GLU A 148 12.26 -0.90 -15.06
C GLU A 148 10.73 -0.84 -14.95
N GLU A 149 10.03 -0.84 -16.08
CA GLU A 149 8.56 -0.81 -16.14
C GLU A 149 7.94 -2.12 -15.70
N ASP A 150 8.65 -3.25 -15.83
CA ASP A 150 8.18 -4.56 -15.41
C ASP A 150 8.12 -4.72 -13.88
N PHE A 151 8.76 -3.83 -13.12
CA PHE A 151 8.78 -3.85 -11.66
C PHE A 151 7.87 -2.78 -11.07
N VAL A 152 6.92 -3.21 -10.24
CA VAL A 152 6.09 -2.33 -9.43
C VAL A 152 6.61 -2.32 -8.00
N VAL A 153 6.85 -1.14 -7.46
CA VAL A 153 7.40 -0.95 -6.10
C VAL A 153 6.42 -0.09 -5.32
N LEU A 154 5.86 -0.64 -4.24
CA LEU A 154 4.81 -0.01 -3.44
C LEU A 154 5.24 0.12 -1.97
N PRO A 155 5.42 1.35 -1.44
CA PRO A 155 5.59 1.56 -0.01
C PRO A 155 4.25 1.41 0.72
N VAL A 156 4.30 0.83 1.91
CA VAL A 156 3.17 0.57 2.79
C VAL A 156 3.58 0.93 4.21
N THR A 157 2.91 1.91 4.81
CA THR A 157 3.16 2.32 6.20
C THR A 157 2.07 1.78 7.12
N LEU A 158 2.50 1.12 8.18
CA LEU A 158 1.67 0.62 9.27
C LEU A 158 2.00 1.44 10.52
N ASP A 159 0.99 1.97 11.20
CA ASP A 159 1.19 2.77 12.41
C ASP A 159 0.06 2.61 13.43
N TYR A 160 0.20 3.25 14.59
CA TYR A 160 -0.84 3.35 15.62
C TYR A 160 -1.76 4.57 15.42
N GLY A 161 -1.88 5.08 14.19
CA GLY A 161 -2.76 6.20 13.82
C GLY A 161 -2.18 7.58 14.11
N LYS A 162 -0.95 7.67 14.62
CA LYS A 162 -0.25 8.93 14.91
C LYS A 162 1.19 8.94 14.42
N LYS A 163 1.45 8.38 13.23
CA LYS A 163 2.80 8.24 12.67
C LYS A 163 3.70 7.54 13.70
N ALA A 164 4.92 8.02 13.92
CA ALA A 164 5.89 7.43 14.86
C ALA A 164 5.59 7.69 16.35
N LYS A 165 4.52 8.42 16.71
CA LYS A 165 4.21 8.78 18.11
C LYS A 165 3.23 7.79 18.73
N ASP A 166 3.38 7.56 20.03
CA ASP A 166 2.37 6.84 20.81
C ASP A 166 1.07 7.67 20.84
N PRO A 167 -0.08 7.14 20.36
CA PRO A 167 -1.34 7.85 20.47
C PRO A 167 -1.79 8.04 21.93
N ILE A 168 -1.38 7.16 22.86
CA ILE A 168 -1.80 7.20 24.27
C ILE A 168 -1.23 8.43 25.00
N ASP A 169 -0.03 8.91 24.61
CA ASP A 169 0.57 10.15 25.14
C ASP A 169 -0.33 11.38 24.98
N SER A 170 -1.25 11.32 24.01
CA SER A 170 -2.16 12.43 23.69
C SER A 170 -3.47 12.36 24.46
N MET A 171 -3.74 11.24 25.14
CA MET A 171 -5.01 10.99 25.83
C MET A 171 -4.93 11.43 27.28
N ASP A 172 -6.06 11.87 27.83
CA ASP A 172 -6.19 12.23 29.24
C ASP A 172 -6.96 11.16 29.99
N PHE A 173 -6.53 10.89 31.22
CA PHE A 173 -7.11 9.87 32.09
C PHE A 173 -7.64 10.48 33.38
N TYR A 174 -8.61 9.80 34.01
CA TYR A 174 -9.08 10.13 35.34
C TYR A 174 -9.13 8.88 36.23
N ASN A 175 -9.02 9.10 37.55
CA ASN A 175 -9.08 8.03 38.55
C ASN A 175 -10.45 8.01 39.28
N LYS A 176 -10.87 6.87 39.88
CA LYS A 176 -12.20 6.74 40.51
C LYS A 176 -12.37 7.67 41.70
N LYS A 177 -11.26 7.97 42.39
CA LYS A 177 -11.25 8.83 43.58
C LYS A 177 -11.41 10.31 43.20
N ASN A 178 -10.78 10.72 42.10
CA ASN A 178 -10.77 12.09 41.60
C ASN A 178 -11.30 12.13 40.14
N PRO A 179 -12.62 11.99 39.92
CA PRO A 179 -13.20 11.87 38.57
C PRO A 179 -13.13 13.16 37.75
N THR A 180 -12.88 14.31 38.38
CA THR A 180 -12.80 15.63 37.72
C THR A 180 -11.37 16.07 37.43
N GLN A 181 -10.36 15.27 37.81
CA GLN A 181 -8.95 15.61 37.63
C GLN A 181 -8.34 14.74 36.51
N ALA A 182 -7.91 15.41 35.44
CA ALA A 182 -7.19 14.77 34.35
C ALA A 182 -5.70 14.58 34.68
N PHE A 183 -5.12 13.48 34.21
CA PHE A 183 -3.68 13.23 34.24
C PHE A 183 -3.24 12.37 33.05
N LYS A 184 -1.92 12.31 32.83
CA LYS A 184 -1.29 11.46 31.81
C LYS A 184 -0.78 10.17 32.44
N ILE A 185 -0.87 9.07 31.69
CA ILE A 185 -0.23 7.80 32.03
C ILE A 185 0.92 7.61 31.06
N LYS A 186 2.13 7.37 31.56
CA LYS A 186 3.29 7.08 30.73
C LYS A 186 3.32 5.59 30.37
N ARG A 187 3.81 5.26 29.19
CA ARG A 187 3.95 3.88 28.70
C ARG A 187 4.68 2.97 29.70
N GLU A 188 5.72 3.48 30.36
CA GLU A 188 6.52 2.73 31.35
C GLU A 188 5.71 2.34 32.59
N GLU A 189 4.66 3.09 32.92
CA GLU A 189 3.74 2.81 34.03
C GLU A 189 2.73 1.71 33.67
N VAL A 190 2.55 1.43 32.37
CA VAL A 190 1.58 0.46 31.86
C VAL A 190 2.21 -0.92 31.73
N SER A 191 3.23 -1.08 30.86
CA SER A 191 3.91 -2.35 30.64
C SER A 191 5.19 -2.19 29.81
N LYS A 192 6.21 -2.98 30.15
CA LYS A 192 7.46 -3.10 29.36
C LYS A 192 7.29 -3.91 28.07
N LEU A 193 6.17 -4.62 27.91
CA LEU A 193 5.86 -5.43 26.72
C LEU A 193 5.12 -4.64 25.63
N LEU A 194 4.91 -3.34 25.83
CA LEU A 194 4.34 -2.46 24.82
C LEU A 194 5.36 -2.16 23.72
N PRO A 195 4.90 -1.85 22.48
CA PRO A 195 5.79 -1.50 21.38
C PRO A 195 6.74 -0.35 21.74
N GLU A 196 7.98 -0.43 21.26
CA GLU A 196 8.94 0.67 21.31
C GLU A 196 8.81 1.60 20.09
N HIS A 197 8.33 1.05 18.97
CA HIS A 197 8.07 1.78 17.73
C HIS A 197 6.58 1.71 17.37
N PHE A 198 6.01 2.85 17.02
CA PHE A 198 4.58 3.00 16.71
C PHE A 198 4.30 3.11 15.21
N SER A 199 5.34 2.99 14.38
CA SER A 199 5.24 2.98 12.93
C SER A 199 6.34 2.12 12.31
N GLU A 200 6.00 1.36 11.27
CA GLU A 200 6.95 0.69 10.38
C GLU A 200 6.56 0.95 8.92
N THR A 201 7.55 0.95 8.03
CA THR A 201 7.31 1.00 6.58
C THR A 201 7.84 -0.28 5.94
N LEU A 202 7.03 -0.85 5.07
CA LEU A 202 7.32 -2.00 4.24
C LEU A 202 7.35 -1.53 2.79
N VAL A 203 8.27 -2.03 1.98
CA VAL A 203 8.29 -1.80 0.53
C VAL A 203 8.12 -3.14 -0.14
N ARG A 204 7.04 -3.29 -0.90
CA ARG A 204 6.73 -4.51 -1.63
C ARG A 204 7.08 -4.35 -3.09
N VAL A 205 7.76 -5.35 -3.63
CA VAL A 205 8.18 -5.40 -5.03
C VAL A 205 7.36 -6.47 -5.74
N TYR A 206 6.84 -6.12 -6.92
CA TYR A 206 6.00 -6.98 -7.74
C TYR A 206 6.52 -7.01 -9.18
N SER A 207 6.26 -8.11 -9.89
CA SER A 207 6.46 -8.24 -11.33
C SER A 207 5.14 -8.08 -12.08
N ARG A 208 5.14 -7.22 -13.11
CA ARG A 208 4.03 -7.09 -14.07
C ARG A 208 3.92 -8.30 -14.99
N LYS A 209 5.07 -8.91 -15.34
CA LYS A 209 5.13 -10.13 -16.13
C LYS A 209 4.86 -11.34 -15.24
N ILE A 210 3.85 -12.09 -15.63
CA ILE A 210 3.30 -13.20 -14.84
C ILE A 210 3.52 -14.56 -15.49
N ASP A 211 4.06 -14.60 -16.71
CA ASP A 211 4.51 -15.85 -17.31
C ASP A 211 5.66 -16.43 -16.50
N LEU A 212 5.75 -17.76 -16.50
CA LEU A 212 6.66 -18.47 -15.60
C LEU A 212 8.12 -18.03 -15.77
N LYS A 213 8.57 -17.90 -17.03
CA LYS A 213 9.96 -17.56 -17.37
C LYS A 213 10.32 -16.15 -16.91
N SER A 214 9.51 -15.15 -17.23
CA SER A 214 9.78 -13.78 -16.80
C SER A 214 9.61 -13.60 -15.30
N LEU A 215 8.70 -14.34 -14.65
CA LEU A 215 8.54 -14.28 -13.20
C LEU A 215 9.75 -14.89 -12.47
N GLU A 216 10.29 -16.00 -12.94
CA GLU A 216 11.53 -16.59 -12.42
C GLU A 216 12.72 -15.65 -12.57
N ALA A 217 12.86 -15.02 -13.75
CA ALA A 217 13.89 -14.00 -13.98
C ALA A 217 13.71 -12.81 -13.01
N ALA A 218 12.50 -12.27 -12.88
CA ALA A 218 12.21 -11.16 -11.98
C ALA A 218 12.50 -11.49 -10.50
N ARG A 219 12.25 -12.74 -10.07
CA ARG A 219 12.68 -13.21 -8.74
C ARG A 219 14.20 -13.20 -8.60
N GLY A 220 14.93 -13.68 -9.59
CA GLY A 220 16.40 -13.63 -9.61
C GLY A 220 16.95 -12.21 -9.48
N HIS A 221 16.37 -11.25 -10.21
CA HIS A 221 16.70 -9.83 -10.09
C HIS A 221 16.49 -9.31 -8.67
N PHE A 222 15.31 -9.59 -8.09
CA PHE A 222 14.99 -9.17 -6.72
C PHE A 222 15.93 -9.78 -5.68
N GLU A 223 16.21 -11.08 -5.75
CA GLU A 223 17.07 -11.80 -4.81
C GLU A 223 18.51 -11.29 -4.85
N LEU A 224 19.09 -11.13 -6.04
CA LEU A 224 20.44 -10.60 -6.21
C LEU A 224 20.55 -9.17 -5.68
N TRP A 225 19.59 -8.33 -6.07
CA TRP A 225 19.51 -6.95 -5.60
C TRP A 225 19.38 -6.87 -4.08
N ASN A 226 18.53 -7.71 -3.47
CA ASN A 226 18.33 -7.71 -2.03
C ASN A 226 19.57 -8.24 -1.28
N ASN A 227 20.24 -9.27 -1.81
CA ASN A 227 21.46 -9.83 -1.20
C ASN A 227 22.63 -8.84 -1.17
N VAL A 228 22.78 -8.01 -2.21
CA VAL A 228 23.81 -6.95 -2.24
C VAL A 228 23.54 -5.88 -1.18
N ARG A 229 22.26 -5.58 -0.90
CA ARG A 229 21.87 -4.55 0.06
C ARG A 229 21.80 -5.03 1.51
N ASN A 230 21.41 -6.28 1.71
CA ASN A 230 21.22 -6.90 3.03
C ASN A 230 22.00 -8.22 3.11
N PRO A 231 23.33 -8.18 3.26
CA PRO A 231 24.17 -9.39 3.27
C PRO A 231 23.95 -10.31 4.49
N VAL A 232 22.99 -10.01 5.37
CA VAL A 232 22.77 -10.69 6.66
C VAL A 232 21.63 -11.72 6.62
N TRP A 233 20.86 -11.83 5.52
CA TRP A 233 19.68 -12.71 5.44
C TRP A 233 19.65 -13.58 4.18
N THR A 234 20.68 -14.40 3.95
CA THR A 234 20.68 -15.41 2.87
C THR A 234 19.99 -16.74 3.22
N ASP A 235 19.38 -16.90 4.40
CA ASP A 235 18.66 -18.14 4.76
C ASP A 235 17.35 -17.84 5.50
N CYS A 236 16.30 -17.52 4.76
CA CYS A 236 14.92 -17.70 5.21
C CYS A 236 14.05 -17.95 3.98
N HIS A 237 14.03 -19.19 3.51
CA HIS A 237 12.97 -19.68 2.62
C HIS A 237 11.60 -19.47 3.30
N VAL A 238 10.91 -18.39 2.96
CA VAL A 238 9.47 -18.31 3.21
C VAL A 238 8.79 -19.12 2.13
N THR A 239 8.64 -20.41 2.40
CA THR A 239 7.62 -21.24 1.73
C THR A 239 6.26 -20.67 2.12
N VAL A 240 5.53 -20.13 1.14
CA VAL A 240 4.09 -19.88 1.28
C VAL A 240 3.40 -20.86 0.35
N SER A 241 2.76 -21.84 0.97
CA SER A 241 1.70 -22.69 0.42
C SER A 241 0.48 -21.88 0.02
#